data_AF-A0A7K5BLY0-F1
#
_entry.id   AF-A0A7K5BLY0-F1
#
_cell.length_a   1.000
_cell.length_b   1.000
_cell.length_c   1.000
_cell.angle_alpha   90.00
_cell.angle_beta   90.00
_cell.angle_gamma   90.00
#
_symmetry.space_group_name_H-M   'P 1'
#
loop_
_entity.id
_entity.type
_entity.pdbx_description
1 polymer ?
#
loop_
_entity_poly.entity_id
_entity_poly.type
_entity_poly.pdbx_seq_one_letter_code
_entity_poly.pdbx_strand_id
1 'polypeptide(L)' 'DPLTTLREQCEQIEKCVKARERLELCNERVSSRSETEEQCTEELFDFLHARDHCVSAAALLR' A
#
# COMPACT_ATOMS: atom_id res chain seq x y z
N ASP A 1 14.12 -10.28 -7.51
CA ASP A 1 14.74 -9.44 -6.47
C ASP A 1 14.20 -9.91 -5.11
N PRO A 2 15.04 -10.28 -4.13
CA PRO A 2 14.60 -10.73 -2.80
C PRO A 2 13.70 -9.73 -2.05
N LEU A 3 13.86 -8.43 -2.32
CA LEU A 3 13.05 -7.37 -1.75
C LEU A 3 11.62 -7.41 -2.31
N THR A 4 11.45 -7.73 -3.60
CA THR A 4 10.12 -7.87 -4.22
C THR A 4 9.33 -8.99 -3.59
N THR A 5 9.93 -10.19 -3.44
CA THR A 5 9.25 -11.32 -2.80
C THR A 5 8.85 -11.01 -1.35
N LEU A 6 9.69 -10.29 -0.62
CA LEU A 6 9.37 -9.90 0.76
C LEU A 6 8.22 -8.88 0.81
N ARG A 7 8.18 -7.93 -0.12
CA ARG A 7 7.07 -6.98 -0.25
C ARG A 7 5.76 -7.71 -0.56
N GLU A 8 5.77 -8.62 -1.53
CA GLU A 8 4.59 -9.44 -1.90
C GLU A 8 4.04 -10.22 -0.70
N GLN A 9 4.93 -10.78 0.14
CA GLN A 9 4.55 -11.45 1.38
C GLN A 9 3.93 -10.48 2.39
N CYS A 10 4.59 -9.33 2.63
CA CYS A 10 4.09 -8.30 3.55
C CYS A 10 2.75 -7.70 3.11
N GLU A 11 2.48 -7.63 1.81
CA GLU A 11 1.24 -7.13 1.23
C GLU A 11 0.02 -8.06 1.46
N GLN A 12 0.24 -9.29 1.96
CA GLN A 12 -0.84 -10.21 2.34
C GLN A 12 -1.29 -10.05 3.80
N ILE A 13 -0.61 -9.24 4.61
CA ILE A 13 -1.02 -8.97 5.99
C ILE A 13 -2.31 -8.14 6.00
N GLU A 14 -3.24 -8.46 6.90
CA GLU A 14 -4.56 -7.81 6.98
C GLU A 14 -4.50 -6.28 6.92
N LYS A 15 -3.56 -5.65 7.64
CA LYS A 15 -3.39 -4.18 7.62
C LYS A 15 -2.99 -3.65 6.23
N CYS A 16 -2.11 -4.36 5.52
CA CYS A 16 -1.69 -4.00 4.17
C CYS A 16 -2.81 -4.22 3.16
N VAL A 17 -3.57 -5.32 3.29
CA VAL A 17 -4.73 -5.62 2.44
C VAL A 17 -5.78 -4.52 2.57
N LYS A 18 -6.17 -4.15 3.78
CA LYS A 18 -7.15 -3.07 4.01
C LYS A 18 -6.65 -1.70 3.51
N ALA A 19 -5.36 -1.40 3.70
CA ALA A 19 -4.79 -0.16 3.19
C ALA A 19 -4.75 -0.12 1.66
N ARG A 20 -4.45 -1.26 1.01
CA ARG A 20 -4.51 -1.41 -0.45
C ARG A 20 -5.93 -1.24 -0.98
N GLU A 21 -6.92 -1.88 -0.35
CA GLU A 21 -8.34 -1.73 -0.73
C GLU A 21 -8.78 -0.27 -0.70
N ARG A 22 -8.36 0.50 0.32
CA ARG A 22 -8.64 1.95 0.40
C ARG A 22 -7.97 2.74 -0.71
N LEU A 23 -6.71 2.41 -1.02
CA LEU A 23 -5.97 3.02 -2.12
C LEU A 23 -6.65 2.74 -3.48
N GLU A 24 -7.08 1.50 -3.72
CA GLU A 24 -7.82 1.11 -4.92
C GLU A 24 -9.14 1.88 -5.05
N LEU A 25 -9.93 1.95 -3.97
CA LEU A 25 -11.17 2.74 -3.94
C LEU A 25 -10.94 4.23 -4.19
N CYS A 26 -9.84 4.80 -3.68
CA CYS A 26 -9.46 6.18 -4.00
C CYS A 26 -9.12 6.32 -5.48
N ASN A 27 -8.31 5.41 -6.03
CA ASN A 27 -7.92 5.45 -7.44
C ASN A 27 -9.14 5.35 -8.37
N GLU A 28 -10.10 4.49 -8.08
CA GLU A 28 -11.38 4.40 -8.80
C GLU A 28 -12.18 5.71 -8.72
N ARG A 29 -12.23 6.33 -7.54
CA ARG A 29 -12.91 7.62 -7.33
C ARG A 29 -12.24 8.78 -8.07
N VAL A 30 -10.92 8.86 -8.05
CA VAL A 30 -10.15 9.91 -8.74
C VAL A 30 -10.21 9.71 -10.25
N SER A 31 -10.02 8.48 -10.74
CA SER A 31 -10.05 8.17 -12.17
C SER A 31 -11.43 8.30 -12.82
N SER A 32 -12.52 8.18 -12.04
CA SER A 32 -13.89 8.38 -12.55
C SER A 32 -14.29 9.85 -12.70
N ARG A 33 -13.48 10.79 -12.19
CA ARG A 33 -13.74 12.24 -12.31
C ARG A 33 -12.98 12.83 -13.49
N SER A 34 -13.68 13.60 -14.33
CA SER A 34 -13.07 14.30 -15.46
C SER A 34 -12.15 15.44 -15.03
N GLU A 35 -12.47 16.10 -13.91
CA GLU A 35 -11.68 17.18 -13.31
C GLU A 35 -11.78 17.07 -11.78
N THR A 36 -10.65 16.87 -11.10
CA THR A 36 -10.58 16.76 -9.64
C THR A 36 -9.21 17.16 -9.13
N GLU A 37 -9.16 17.85 -7.99
CA GLU A 37 -7.90 18.16 -7.28
C GLU A 37 -7.53 17.05 -6.27
N GLU A 38 -8.44 16.10 -6.05
CA GLU A 38 -8.23 14.97 -5.15
C GLU A 38 -7.05 14.09 -5.60
N GLN A 39 -6.21 13.68 -4.65
CA GLN A 39 -5.06 12.79 -4.84
C GLN A 39 -5.11 11.66 -3.81
N CYS A 40 -4.67 10.47 -4.20
CA CYS A 40 -4.64 9.29 -3.31
C CYS A 40 -3.33 9.17 -2.51
N THR A 41 -2.68 10.30 -2.25
CA THR A 41 -1.37 10.35 -1.58
C THR A 41 -1.45 9.87 -0.13
N GLU A 42 -2.55 10.15 0.55
CA GLU A 42 -2.80 9.67 1.92
C GLU A 42 -2.88 8.14 1.95
N GLU A 43 -3.75 7.54 1.13
CA GLU A 43 -3.92 6.09 1.07
C GLU A 43 -2.66 5.36 0.60
N LEU A 44 -1.89 6.00 -0.30
CA LEU A 44 -0.59 5.49 -0.72
C LEU A 44 0.38 5.45 0.47
N PHE A 45 0.49 6.52 1.25
CA PHE A 45 1.38 6.54 2.41
C PHE A 45 0.93 5.56 3.50
N ASP A 46 -0.37 5.38 3.72
CA ASP A 46 -0.90 4.37 4.64
C ASP A 46 -0.48 2.95 4.22
N PHE A 47 -0.63 2.62 2.94
CA PHE A 47 -0.23 1.33 2.38
C PHE A 47 1.29 1.12 2.49
N LEU A 48 2.09 2.11 2.11
CA LEU A 48 3.54 2.07 2.21
C LEU A 48 4.00 1.91 3.65
N HIS A 49 3.42 2.65 4.59
CA HIS A 49 3.75 2.54 6.00
C HIS A 49 3.46 1.13 6.53
N ALA A 50 2.31 0.54 6.21
CA ALA A 50 1.96 -0.80 6.65
C ALA A 50 2.94 -1.86 6.08
N ARG A 51 3.22 -1.78 4.78
CA ARG A 51 4.14 -2.70 4.09
C ARG A 51 5.57 -2.58 4.63
N ASP A 52 6.09 -1.36 4.73
CA ASP A 52 7.49 -1.12 5.08
C ASP A 52 7.76 -1.41 6.56
N HIS A 53 6.76 -1.30 7.43
CA HIS A 53 6.84 -1.81 8.80
C HIS A 53 7.07 -3.33 8.84
N CYS A 54 6.34 -4.09 8.01
CA CYS A 54 6.57 -5.53 7.89
C CYS A 54 7.93 -5.86 7.25
N VAL A 55 8.28 -5.18 6.15
CA VAL A 55 9.54 -5.42 5.44
C VAL A 55 10.73 -5.17 6.36
N SER A 56 10.71 -4.08 7.14
CA SER A 56 11.78 -3.78 8.10
C SER A 56 11.87 -4.81 9.22
N ALA A 57 10.73 -5.26 9.78
CA ALA A 57 10.71 -6.32 10.78
C ALA A 57 11.28 -7.64 10.23
N ALA A 58 10.92 -8.02 9.01
CA ALA A 58 11.37 -9.27 8.39
C ALA A 58 12.82 -9.20 7.90
N ALA A 59 13.30 -8.04 7.44
CA ALA A 59 14.67 -7.84 7.02
C ALA A 59 15.65 -7.88 8.19
N LEU A 60 15.23 -7.51 9.40
CA LEU A 60 16.04 -7.58 10.62
C LEU A 60 16.12 -9.00 11.22
N LEU A 61 15.27 -9.93 10.79
CA LEU A 61 15.24 -11.33 11.22
C LEU A 61 15.95 -12.28 10.23
N ARG A 62 16.56 -11.74 9.18
CA ARG A 62 17.41 -12.46 8.21
C ARG A 62 18.87 -12.11 8.42
#